data_AF-A0A382P7P9-F1
#
_entry.id   AF-A0A382P7P9-F1
#
_cell.length_a   1.000
_cell.length_b   1.000
_cell.length_c   1.000
_cell.angle_alpha   90.00
_cell.angle_beta   90.00
_cell.angle_gamma   90.00
#
_symmetry.space_group_name_H-M   'P 1'
#
loop_
_entity.id
_entity.type
_entity.pdbx_description
1 polymer ?
#
loop_
_entity_poly.entity_id
_entity_poly.type
_entity_poly.pdbx_seq_one_letter_code
_entity_poly.pdbx_strand_id
1 'polypeptide(L)'
;MQQSSFFKTLTQMSLKFLPLAVVIWFIVAWFELPRSASWGFAGVVMMYAFLLSLPPKKKTEKSFGQNIRFKLPIVLIVSGALWFLAGKMGFPIWWQIEFVAFAFVGLVYFLVLDSRPLKPEKSKLSSTFRLLTTYALAS
;
A
#
# COMPACT_ATOMS: atom_id res chain seq x y z
N MET A 1 18.46 7.44 -18.13
CA MET A 1 19.45 6.33 -18.09
C MET A 1 19.19 5.27 -16.99
N GLN A 2 18.09 5.33 -16.22
CA GLN A 2 17.85 4.41 -15.09
C GLN A 2 17.02 3.15 -15.43
N GLN A 3 16.37 3.13 -16.61
CA GLN A 3 15.45 2.08 -17.03
C GLN A 3 16.16 0.74 -17.35
N SER A 4 17.36 0.79 -17.93
CA SER A 4 18.19 -0.41 -18.19
C SER A 4 18.59 -1.14 -16.91
N SER A 5 18.85 -0.40 -15.83
CA SER A 5 19.17 -0.97 -14.52
C SER A 5 17.97 -1.70 -13.90
N PHE A 6 16.76 -1.12 -14.00
CA PHE A 6 15.56 -1.74 -13.43
C PHE A 6 15.22 -3.08 -14.09
N PHE A 7 15.20 -3.15 -15.43
CA PHE A 7 14.88 -4.40 -16.12
C PHE A 7 15.92 -5.50 -15.84
N LYS A 8 17.20 -5.12 -15.73
CA LYS A 8 18.29 -6.03 -15.36
C LYS A 8 18.15 -6.54 -13.91
N THR A 9 17.79 -5.67 -12.97
CA THR A 9 17.54 -6.04 -11.57
C THR A 9 16.26 -6.87 -11.44
N LEU A 10 15.19 -6.55 -12.19
CA LEU A 10 13.95 -7.31 -12.20
C LEU A 10 14.15 -8.72 -12.74
N THR A 11 14.85 -8.87 -13.87
CA THR A 11 15.19 -10.20 -14.42
C THR A 11 16.09 -10.99 -13.49
N GLN A 12 17.08 -10.35 -12.87
CA GLN A 12 17.95 -11.03 -11.89
C GLN A 12 17.20 -11.45 -10.62
N MET A 13 16.29 -10.61 -10.12
CA MET A 13 15.46 -10.93 -8.96
C MET A 13 14.44 -12.02 -9.31
N SER A 14 13.74 -11.91 -10.45
CA SER A 14 12.80 -12.95 -10.88
C SER A 14 13.49 -14.30 -11.04
N LEU A 15 14.69 -14.35 -11.62
CA LEU A 15 15.50 -15.57 -11.70
C LEU A 15 15.88 -16.14 -10.32
N LYS A 16 16.15 -15.30 -9.33
CA LYS A 16 16.43 -15.73 -7.94
C LYS A 16 15.19 -16.26 -7.21
N PHE A 17 14.02 -15.71 -7.50
CA PHE A 17 12.76 -16.08 -6.85
C PHE A 17 11.99 -17.18 -7.57
N LEU A 18 12.35 -17.50 -8.82
CA LEU A 18 11.74 -18.58 -9.61
C LEU A 18 11.91 -19.97 -8.95
N PRO A 19 13.09 -20.35 -8.41
CA PRO A 19 13.22 -21.59 -7.64
C PRO A 19 12.31 -21.62 -6.41
N LEU A 20 12.16 -20.48 -5.70
CA LEU A 20 11.29 -20.38 -4.53
C LEU A 20 9.81 -20.53 -4.91
N ALA A 21 9.39 -19.91 -6.02
CA ALA A 21 8.04 -20.07 -6.56
C ALA A 21 7.75 -21.52 -6.95
N VAL A 22 8.73 -22.22 -7.55
CA VAL A 22 8.62 -23.66 -7.90
C VAL A 22 8.50 -24.52 -6.64
N VAL A 23 9.30 -24.26 -5.60
CA VAL A 23 9.22 -24.97 -4.32
C VAL A 23 7.85 -24.78 -3.66
N ILE A 24 7.35 -23.55 -3.62
CA ILE A 24 6.03 -23.24 -3.07
C ILE A 24 4.92 -23.93 -3.89
N TRP A 25 5.04 -23.93 -5.21
CA TRP A 25 4.10 -24.63 -6.09
C TRP A 25 4.07 -26.14 -5.80
N PHE A 26 5.24 -26.75 -5.56
CA PHE A 26 5.37 -28.16 -5.21
C PHE A 26 4.79 -28.49 -3.82
N ILE A 27 5.03 -27.63 -2.82
CA ILE A 27 4.44 -27.76 -1.48
C ILE A 27 2.91 -27.65 -1.55
N VAL A 28 2.38 -26.68 -2.29
CA VAL A 28 0.93 -26.49 -2.43
C VAL A 28 0.28 -27.69 -3.14
N ALA A 29 0.96 -28.27 -4.14
CA ALA A 29 0.53 -29.51 -4.78
C ALA A 29 0.55 -30.72 -3.84
N TRP A 30 1.55 -30.78 -2.94
CA TRP A 30 1.67 -31.82 -1.91
C TRP A 30 0.53 -31.78 -0.88
N PHE A 31 -0.02 -30.59 -0.61
CA PHE A 31 -1.15 -30.38 0.29
C PHE A 31 -2.54 -30.48 -0.39
N GLU A 32 -2.60 -30.94 -1.65
CA GLU A 32 -3.84 -31.06 -2.46
C GLU A 32 -4.70 -29.79 -2.53
N LEU A 33 -4.08 -28.62 -2.34
CA LEU A 33 -4.79 -27.35 -2.35
C LEU A 33 -5.30 -27.01 -3.77
N PRO A 34 -6.44 -26.30 -3.88
CA PRO A 34 -6.99 -25.92 -5.17
C PRO A 34 -5.98 -25.12 -5.99
N ARG A 35 -5.92 -25.36 -7.31
CA ARG A 35 -4.93 -24.71 -8.19
C ARG A 35 -4.91 -23.19 -8.05
N SER A 36 -6.06 -22.55 -7.77
CA SER A 36 -6.15 -21.11 -7.51
C SER A 36 -5.25 -20.63 -6.36
N ALA A 37 -5.09 -21.43 -5.29
CA ALA A 37 -4.21 -21.11 -4.17
C ALA A 37 -2.74 -21.10 -4.61
N SER A 38 -2.34 -22.06 -5.45
CA SER A 38 -0.96 -22.15 -5.97
C SER A 38 -0.57 -20.94 -6.81
N TRP A 39 -1.50 -20.47 -7.67
CA TRP A 39 -1.32 -19.24 -8.44
C TRP A 39 -1.31 -18.00 -7.53
N GLY A 40 -2.11 -17.99 -6.46
CA GLY A 40 -2.10 -16.94 -5.45
C GLY A 40 -0.74 -16.81 -4.75
N PHE A 41 -0.18 -17.91 -4.24
CA PHE A 41 1.12 -17.89 -3.58
C PHE A 41 2.27 -17.54 -4.53
N ALA A 42 2.27 -18.09 -5.74
CA ALA A 42 3.25 -17.71 -6.77
C ALA A 42 3.17 -16.22 -7.14
N GLY A 43 1.95 -15.67 -7.23
CA GLY A 43 1.70 -14.25 -7.45
C GLY A 43 2.27 -13.37 -6.34
N VAL A 44 2.12 -13.77 -5.07
CA VAL A 44 2.69 -13.04 -3.92
C VAL A 44 4.21 -13.04 -3.96
N VAL A 45 4.85 -14.18 -4.28
CA VAL A 45 6.31 -14.29 -4.39
C VAL A 45 6.83 -13.41 -5.53
N MET A 46 6.16 -13.41 -6.67
CA MET A 46 6.53 -12.58 -7.81
C MET A 46 6.28 -11.08 -7.55
N MET A 47 5.21 -10.73 -6.84
CA MET A 47 4.96 -9.36 -6.36
C MET A 47 6.09 -8.92 -5.43
N TYR A 48 6.54 -9.80 -4.52
CA TYR A 48 7.64 -9.51 -3.61
C TYR A 48 8.97 -9.31 -4.35
N ALA A 49 9.27 -10.18 -5.32
CA ALA A 49 10.43 -10.03 -6.20
C ALA A 49 10.40 -8.70 -6.98
N PHE A 50 9.22 -8.32 -7.47
CA PHE A 50 9.00 -7.05 -8.15
C PHE A 50 9.25 -5.87 -7.21
N LEU A 51 8.67 -5.88 -6.00
CA LEU A 51 8.87 -4.82 -5.00
C LEU A 51 10.34 -4.68 -4.58
N LEU A 52 11.08 -5.78 -4.44
CA LEU A 52 12.51 -5.77 -4.14
C LEU A 52 13.38 -5.29 -5.32
N SER A 53 12.89 -5.44 -6.54
CA SER A 53 13.57 -4.95 -7.74
C SER A 53 13.38 -3.45 -7.98
N LEU A 54 12.40 -2.83 -7.31
CA LEU A 54 12.21 -1.38 -7.38
C LEU A 54 13.44 -0.69 -6.79
N PRO A 55 14.03 0.28 -7.51
CA PRO A 55 15.16 1.03 -6.98
C PRO A 55 14.77 1.67 -5.65
N PRO A 56 15.63 1.61 -4.61
CA PRO A 56 15.32 2.17 -3.31
C PRO A 56 15.03 3.66 -3.49
N LYS A 57 13.74 4.00 -3.42
CA LYS A 57 13.30 5.38 -3.54
C LYS A 57 13.80 6.10 -2.31
N LYS A 58 14.76 7.02 -2.47
CA LYS A 58 15.14 7.93 -1.40
C LYS A 58 13.84 8.52 -0.88
N LYS A 59 13.59 8.38 0.44
CA LYS A 59 12.44 8.96 1.13
C LYS A 59 12.56 10.48 0.99
N THR A 60 12.10 10.98 -0.14
CA THR A 60 12.05 12.39 -0.47
C THR A 60 10.82 12.89 0.25
N GLU A 61 11.03 13.72 1.26
CA GLU A 61 9.96 14.38 1.99
C GLU A 61 9.14 15.16 0.96
N LYS A 62 7.93 14.67 0.65
CA LYS A 62 6.99 15.41 -0.17
C LYS A 62 6.55 16.61 0.66
N SER A 63 6.73 17.81 0.13
CA SER A 63 6.20 19.00 0.81
C SER A 63 4.67 18.92 0.88
N PHE A 64 4.09 19.60 1.86
CA PHE A 64 2.63 19.64 2.07
C PHE A 64 1.85 19.96 0.79
N GLY A 65 2.35 20.90 -0.03
CA GLY A 65 1.75 21.26 -1.32
C GLY A 65 1.86 20.16 -2.38
N GLN A 66 2.95 19.39 -2.41
CA GLN A 66 3.06 18.22 -3.30
C GLN A 66 2.11 17.09 -2.88
N ASN A 67 1.84 16.97 -1.59
CA ASN A 67 0.91 15.97 -1.07
C ASN A 67 -0.54 16.30 -1.47
N ILE A 68 -0.93 17.57 -1.35
CA ILE A 68 -2.24 18.06 -1.83
C ILE A 68 -2.39 17.77 -3.33
N ARG A 69 -1.41 18.15 -4.15
CA ARG A 69 -1.47 17.94 -5.62
C ARG A 69 -1.62 16.47 -6.00
N PHE A 70 -1.11 15.54 -5.19
CA PHE A 70 -1.23 14.11 -5.44
C PHE A 70 -2.56 13.51 -4.94
N LYS A 71 -3.03 13.93 -3.76
CA LYS A 71 -4.22 13.36 -3.13
C LYS A 71 -5.53 13.96 -3.64
N LEU A 72 -5.51 15.22 -4.07
CA LEU A 72 -6.70 15.92 -4.53
C LEU A 72 -7.35 15.27 -5.77
N PRO A 73 -6.61 14.83 -6.81
CA PRO A 73 -7.20 14.08 -7.93
C PRO A 73 -7.87 12.76 -7.50
N ILE A 74 -7.25 12.04 -6.56
CA ILE A 74 -7.79 10.77 -6.04
C ILE A 74 -9.14 11.02 -5.36
N VAL A 75 -9.21 12.06 -4.53
CA VAL A 75 -10.44 12.40 -3.80
C VAL A 75 -11.52 12.93 -4.73
N LEU A 76 -11.18 13.66 -5.79
CA LEU A 76 -12.14 14.06 -6.82
C LEU A 76 -12.75 12.84 -7.53
N ILE A 77 -11.93 11.84 -7.88
CA ILE A 77 -12.41 10.60 -8.51
C ILE A 77 -13.32 9.84 -7.54
N VAL A 78 -12.91 9.67 -6.28
CA VAL A 78 -13.73 8.99 -5.26
C VAL A 78 -15.04 9.74 -5.01
N SER A 79 -15.01 11.07 -4.93
CA SER A 79 -16.20 11.90 -4.74
C SER A 79 -17.16 11.78 -5.93
N GLY A 80 -16.63 11.81 -7.17
CA GLY A 80 -17.44 11.60 -8.37
C GLY A 80 -18.07 10.21 -8.42
N ALA A 81 -17.33 9.18 -8.01
CA ALA A 81 -17.86 7.82 -7.90
C ALA A 81 -18.95 7.70 -6.84
N LEU A 82 -18.76 8.29 -5.66
CA LEU A 82 -19.76 8.32 -4.58
C LEU A 82 -21.04 9.05 -5.02
N TRP A 83 -20.90 10.21 -5.66
CA TRP A 83 -22.04 10.95 -6.19
C TRP A 83 -22.82 10.14 -7.22
N PHE A 84 -22.13 9.54 -8.20
CA PHE A 84 -22.75 8.75 -9.26
C PHE A 84 -23.44 7.49 -8.71
N LEU A 85 -22.78 6.77 -7.80
CA LEU A 85 -23.34 5.58 -7.17
C LEU A 85 -24.54 5.93 -6.29
N ALA A 86 -24.46 6.99 -5.48
CA ALA A 86 -25.56 7.43 -4.63
C ALA A 86 -26.77 7.88 -5.46
N GLY A 87 -26.54 8.57 -6.58
CA GLY A 87 -27.60 8.89 -7.54
C GLY A 87 -28.25 7.65 -8.14
N LYS A 88 -27.45 6.65 -8.55
CA LYS A 88 -27.96 5.38 -9.09
C LYS A 88 -28.76 4.56 -8.06
N MET A 89 -28.40 4.67 -6.78
CA MET A 89 -29.08 3.98 -5.68
C MET A 89 -30.32 4.73 -5.18
N GLY A 90 -30.68 5.88 -5.79
CA GLY A 90 -31.90 6.62 -5.48
C GLY A 90 -31.81 7.49 -4.21
N PHE A 91 -30.61 7.79 -3.71
CA PHE A 91 -30.46 8.65 -2.54
C PHE A 91 -30.88 10.09 -2.84
N PRO A 92 -31.54 10.80 -1.89
CA PRO A 92 -31.84 12.23 -2.02
C PRO A 92 -30.58 13.08 -2.21
N ILE A 93 -30.71 14.23 -2.89
CA ILE A 93 -29.57 15.13 -3.19
C ILE A 93 -28.80 15.52 -1.91
N TRP A 94 -29.50 15.76 -0.79
CA TRP A 94 -28.86 16.06 0.49
C TRP A 94 -27.89 14.97 0.96
N TRP A 95 -28.28 13.71 0.85
CA TRP A 95 -27.42 12.57 1.19
C TRP A 95 -26.24 12.41 0.22
N GLN A 96 -26.44 12.68 -1.08
CA GLN A 96 -25.36 12.66 -2.06
C GLN A 96 -24.27 13.70 -1.73
N ILE A 97 -24.69 14.89 -1.32
CA ILE A 97 -23.79 15.96 -0.87
C ILE A 97 -23.02 15.54 0.39
N GLU A 98 -23.69 14.90 1.36
CA GLU A 98 -23.03 14.39 2.57
C GLU A 98 -21.96 13.35 2.24
N PHE A 99 -22.24 12.39 1.36
CA PHE A 99 -21.23 11.40 0.95
C PHE A 99 -19.99 12.03 0.32
N VAL A 100 -20.19 13.05 -0.53
CA VAL A 100 -19.08 13.82 -1.09
C VAL A 100 -18.35 14.62 -0.02
N ALA A 101 -19.07 15.25 0.90
CA ALA A 101 -18.48 15.98 2.02
C ALA A 101 -17.61 15.08 2.91
N PHE A 102 -18.05 13.84 3.20
CA PHE A 102 -17.26 12.88 3.95
C PHE A 102 -15.95 12.50 3.24
N ALA A 103 -15.95 12.38 1.90
CA ALA A 103 -14.74 12.16 1.14
C ALA A 103 -13.75 13.34 1.26
N PHE A 104 -14.25 14.58 1.28
CA PHE A 104 -13.44 15.79 1.53
C PHE A 104 -12.92 15.89 2.97
N VAL A 105 -13.72 15.51 3.97
CA VAL A 105 -13.26 15.44 5.38
C VAL A 105 -12.12 14.41 5.50
N GLY A 106 -12.25 13.26 4.82
CA GLY A 106 -11.18 12.27 4.71
C GLY A 106 -9.89 12.86 4.13
N LEU A 107 -9.97 13.69 3.09
CA LEU A 107 -8.81 14.40 2.52
C LEU A 107 -8.13 15.29 3.56
N VAL A 108 -8.89 16.09 4.31
CA VAL A 108 -8.35 16.95 5.37
C VAL A 108 -7.63 16.10 6.42
N TYR A 109 -8.26 15.01 6.87
CA TYR A 109 -7.66 14.09 7.83
C TYR A 109 -6.34 13.49 7.32
N PHE A 110 -6.31 13.02 6.07
CA PHE A 110 -5.10 12.47 5.46
C PHE A 110 -4.00 13.51 5.24
N LEU A 111 -4.35 14.78 5.02
CA LEU A 111 -3.38 15.87 4.93
C LEU A 111 -2.78 16.20 6.29
N VAL A 112 -3.59 16.21 7.34
CA VAL A 112 -3.13 16.44 8.72
C VAL A 112 -2.22 15.30 9.17
N LEU A 113 -2.58 14.05 8.93
CA LEU A 113 -1.72 12.90 9.29
C LEU A 113 -0.37 12.93 8.55
N ASP A 114 -0.35 13.30 7.28
CA ASP A 114 0.90 13.41 6.52
C ASP A 114 1.69 14.68 6.81
N SER A 115 1.08 15.69 7.44
CA SER A 115 1.77 16.96 7.74
C SER A 115 2.88 16.81 8.77
N ARG A 116 2.81 15.76 9.62
CA ARG A 116 3.82 15.48 10.64
C ARG A 116 4.70 14.32 10.20
N PRO A 117 5.95 14.56 9.78
CA PRO A 117 6.88 13.46 9.55
C PRO A 117 7.10 12.73 10.87
N LEU A 118 6.72 11.45 10.91
CA LEU A 118 7.12 10.56 11.99
C LEU A 118 8.64 10.45 11.95
N LYS A 119 9.31 10.88 13.03
CA LYS A 119 10.77 10.79 13.12
C LYS A 119 11.19 9.34 12.87
N PRO A 120 12.20 9.08 12.01
CA PRO A 120 12.69 7.73 11.81
C PRO A 120 13.12 7.13 13.14
N GLU A 121 12.63 5.93 13.41
CA GLU A 121 12.87 5.28 14.70
C GLU A 121 14.36 4.96 14.81
N LYS A 122 15.01 5.49 15.85
CA LYS A 122 16.48 5.53 15.95
C LYS A 122 17.12 4.13 16.01
N SER A 123 16.38 3.11 16.46
CA SER A 123 16.89 1.75 16.67
C SER A 123 15.75 0.75 16.83
N LYS A 124 15.89 -0.45 16.23
CA LYS A 124 14.94 -1.56 16.42
C LYS A 124 14.75 -1.93 17.90
N LEU A 125 15.82 -1.85 18.70
CA LEU A 125 15.77 -2.13 20.15
C LEU A 125 14.96 -1.07 20.89
N SER A 126 15.04 0.19 20.45
CA SER A 126 14.24 1.28 21.03
C SER A 126 12.74 1.10 20.75
N SER A 127 12.36 0.60 19.56
CA SER A 127 10.96 0.27 19.23
C SER A 127 10.43 -0.85 20.11
N THR A 128 11.19 -1.95 20.20
CA THR A 128 10.80 -3.11 21.01
C THR A 128 10.66 -2.73 22.46
N PHE A 129 11.62 -1.98 23.03
CA PHE A 129 11.56 -1.55 24.42
C PHE A 129 10.37 -0.60 24.68
N ARG A 130 10.07 0.33 23.76
CA ARG A 130 8.92 1.24 23.89
C ARG A 130 7.60 0.47 23.82
N LEU A 131 7.46 -0.50 22.92
CA LEU A 131 6.27 -1.33 22.84
C LEU A 131 6.11 -2.16 24.12
N LEU A 132 7.18 -2.85 24.54
CA LEU A 132 7.18 -3.68 25.75
C LEU A 132 6.82 -2.86 27.00
N THR A 133 7.41 -1.67 27.14
CA THR A 133 7.09 -0.76 28.26
C THR A 133 5.68 -0.19 28.17
N THR A 134 5.20 0.20 26.98
CA THR A 134 3.85 0.77 26.84
C THR A 134 2.77 -0.27 27.12
N TYR A 135 2.95 -1.52 26.68
CA TYR A 135 2.02 -2.61 26.98
C TYR A 135 2.16 -3.13 28.41
N ALA A 136 3.35 -3.07 29.02
CA ALA A 136 3.56 -3.44 30.42
C ALA A 136 3.12 -2.36 31.42
N LEU A 137 3.06 -1.09 31.03
CA LEU A 137 2.51 0.01 31.85
C LEU A 137 1.00 0.14 31.72
N ALA A 138 0.42 -0.37 30.63
CA ALA A 138 -1.03 -0.38 30.41
C ALA A 138 -1.74 -1.59 31.05
N SER A 139 -0.98 -2.54 31.61
CA SER A 139 -1.46 -3.69 32.39
C SER A 139 -1.25 -3.45 33.89
#